data_AF-A0A7S0Q1X5-F1
#
_entry.id   AF-A0A7S0Q1X5-F1
#
_cell.length_a   1.000
_cell.length_b   1.000
_cell.length_c   1.000
_cell.angle_alpha   90.00
_cell.angle_beta   90.00
_cell.angle_gamma   90.00
#
_symmetry.space_group_name_H-M   'P 1'
#
loop_
_entity.id
_entity.type
_entity.pdbx_description
1 polymer ?
#
loop_
_entity_poly.entity_id
_entity_poly.type
_entity_poly.pdbx_seq_one_letter_code
_entity_poly.pdbx_strand_id
1 'polypeptide(L)'
;GASNLRGRCFPGFPETNVLGYAEAVEDWHGLSGHLEPTAWWEKRSGQFHHDGGFSSSAPQPPALVSMYCEEAPSKGTPPAFLWHPPTATHLDCPPGATMFFSTRVALQLAPVDVAARARCLRCCYKEGFGRIRIGEYPILSESFLTPLHPPSAPIDERASHRSITKFESFETLAFGQGGGVEADTDTAPFFHHRLVQCDTRGREYVVVHTVCLDHLEELTGDKWMPLSWAASQEFVERLLAPAASPPYLQLIDWQAGDVVLWDNLQTQHSVTPTDAYVVKGQRRLMTRTAMMPAMAVLS
;
A
#
# COMPACT_ATOMS: atom_id res chain seq x y z
N GLY A 1 0.33 -5.99 -29.07
CA GLY A 1 -0.66 -5.96 -27.98
C GLY A 1 -0.62 -4.59 -27.36
N ALA A 2 -1.75 -4.06 -26.92
CA ALA A 2 -1.82 -2.80 -26.19
C ALA A 2 -0.90 -2.86 -24.94
N SER A 3 -0.16 -1.79 -24.63
CA SER A 3 0.72 -1.74 -23.45
C SER A 3 -0.07 -1.49 -22.17
N ASN A 4 0.40 -2.06 -21.04
CA ASN A 4 -0.14 -1.71 -19.73
C ASN A 4 0.25 -0.26 -19.41
N LEU A 5 -0.76 0.55 -19.07
CA LEU A 5 -0.60 1.96 -18.76
C LEU A 5 -0.29 2.21 -17.29
N ARG A 6 -0.35 1.20 -16.41
CA ARG A 6 -0.10 1.38 -14.97
C ARG A 6 1.22 2.09 -14.72
N GLY A 7 1.18 3.15 -13.90
CA GLY A 7 2.37 3.91 -13.55
C GLY A 7 2.90 4.81 -14.67
N ARG A 8 2.31 4.79 -15.87
CA ARG A 8 2.60 5.78 -16.91
C ARG A 8 2.15 7.16 -16.45
N CYS A 9 2.95 8.15 -16.80
CA CYS A 9 2.65 9.54 -16.52
C CYS A 9 2.06 10.23 -17.75
N PHE A 10 1.28 11.29 -17.53
CA PHE A 10 0.81 12.12 -18.64
C PHE A 10 1.96 12.94 -19.23
N PRO A 11 1.96 13.19 -20.56
CA PRO A 11 2.93 14.08 -21.18
C PRO A 11 2.92 15.45 -20.52
N GLY A 12 4.09 15.90 -20.03
CA GLY A 12 4.24 17.19 -19.34
C GLY A 12 3.97 17.17 -17.83
N PHE A 13 3.49 16.05 -17.27
CA PHE A 13 3.18 15.90 -15.83
C PHE A 13 3.82 14.62 -15.27
N PRO A 14 5.16 14.56 -15.13
CA PRO A 14 5.87 13.36 -14.69
C PRO A 14 5.53 12.89 -13.27
N GLU A 15 4.97 13.75 -12.43
CA GLU A 15 4.49 13.47 -11.08
C GLU A 15 3.10 12.82 -11.04
N THR A 16 2.40 12.81 -12.17
CA THR A 16 1.00 12.41 -12.29
C THR A 16 0.90 11.12 -13.09
N ASN A 17 0.58 10.02 -12.42
CA ASN A 17 0.45 8.70 -13.03
C ASN A 17 -0.99 8.17 -13.06
N VAL A 18 -1.23 7.23 -13.97
CA VAL A 18 -2.53 6.55 -14.11
C VAL A 18 -2.57 5.24 -13.32
N LEU A 19 -3.70 5.00 -12.67
CA LEU A 19 -3.98 3.84 -11.84
C LEU A 19 -5.39 3.30 -12.09
N GLY A 20 -5.62 2.04 -11.72
CA GLY A 20 -6.95 1.42 -11.71
C GLY A 20 -7.00 0.15 -12.53
N TYR A 21 -8.14 -0.07 -13.21
CA TYR A 21 -8.38 -1.22 -14.07
C TYR A 21 -9.26 -0.85 -15.26
N ALA A 22 -8.84 -1.28 -16.45
CA ALA A 22 -9.64 -1.23 -17.67
C ALA A 22 -9.03 -2.17 -18.71
N GLU A 23 -9.85 -2.99 -19.36
CA GLU A 23 -9.39 -3.83 -20.48
C GLU A 23 -8.90 -3.02 -21.67
N ALA A 24 -9.51 -1.84 -21.88
CA ALA A 24 -9.10 -0.88 -22.89
C ALA A 24 -9.25 0.56 -22.37
N VAL A 25 -8.26 1.38 -22.71
CA VAL A 25 -8.21 2.83 -22.52
C VAL A 25 -7.88 3.43 -23.87
N GLU A 26 -8.73 4.33 -24.36
CA GLU A 26 -8.57 5.00 -25.64
C GLU A 26 -8.44 6.50 -25.38
N ASP A 27 -7.29 7.07 -25.76
CA ASP A 27 -7.01 8.51 -25.73
C ASP A 27 -7.29 9.20 -24.38
N TRP A 28 -6.93 8.55 -23.27
CA TRP A 28 -6.99 9.19 -21.96
C TRP A 28 -5.83 10.17 -21.83
N HIS A 29 -6.08 11.41 -22.25
CA HIS A 29 -5.08 12.49 -22.36
C HIS A 29 -3.84 12.05 -23.16
N GLY A 30 -4.04 11.43 -24.32
CA GLY A 30 -2.95 10.95 -25.19
C GLY A 30 -2.36 9.59 -24.78
N LEU A 31 -2.93 8.91 -23.77
CA LEU A 31 -2.58 7.54 -23.42
C LEU A 31 -3.61 6.54 -23.95
N SER A 32 -3.13 5.49 -24.62
CA SER A 32 -3.96 4.38 -25.10
C SER A 32 -3.33 3.04 -24.73
N GLY A 33 -4.11 2.10 -24.22
CA GLY A 33 -3.60 0.84 -23.69
C GLY A 33 -4.62 0.06 -22.86
N HIS A 34 -4.15 -0.63 -21.84
CA HIS A 34 -4.99 -1.28 -20.82
C HIS A 34 -4.43 -0.98 -19.41
N LEU A 35 -5.22 -1.21 -18.37
CA LEU A 35 -4.81 -1.02 -16.97
C LEU A 35 -5.06 -2.28 -16.16
N GLU A 36 -4.03 -2.72 -15.44
CA GLU A 36 -4.12 -3.80 -14.45
C GLU A 36 -3.75 -3.30 -13.04
N PRO A 37 -4.28 -3.91 -11.96
CA PRO A 37 -3.87 -3.64 -10.57
C PRO A 37 -2.40 -4.07 -10.31
N THR A 38 -1.73 -3.50 -9.30
CA THR A 38 -0.26 -3.64 -9.09
C THR A 38 0.14 -5.08 -8.84
N ALA A 39 -0.60 -5.75 -7.98
CA ALA A 39 -0.33 -7.12 -7.61
C ALA A 39 -1.60 -7.97 -7.63
N TRP A 40 -1.44 -9.24 -7.94
CA TRP A 40 -2.56 -10.18 -8.02
C TRP A 40 -3.30 -10.36 -6.68
N TRP A 41 -2.65 -10.08 -5.54
CA TRP A 41 -3.29 -10.12 -4.22
C TRP A 41 -4.15 -8.88 -3.91
N GLU A 42 -3.83 -7.69 -4.47
CA GLU A 42 -4.69 -6.50 -4.40
C GLU A 42 -6.02 -6.70 -5.14
N LYS A 43 -6.10 -7.70 -6.02
CA LYS A 43 -7.36 -8.09 -6.65
C LYS A 43 -8.35 -8.67 -5.64
N ARG A 44 -7.85 -9.33 -4.60
CA ARG A 44 -8.65 -10.18 -3.70
C ARG A 44 -8.67 -9.71 -2.25
N SER A 45 -7.84 -8.74 -1.89
CA SER A 45 -7.70 -8.27 -0.52
C SER A 45 -7.39 -6.78 -0.45
N GLY A 46 -7.76 -6.16 0.67
CA GLY A 46 -7.29 -4.83 1.03
C GLY A 46 -5.83 -4.88 1.49
N GLN A 47 -5.11 -3.79 1.25
CA GLN A 47 -3.72 -3.61 1.66
C GLN A 47 -3.52 -2.16 2.10
N PHE A 48 -3.42 -1.93 3.40
CA PHE A 48 -3.10 -0.61 3.90
C PHE A 48 -1.61 -0.31 3.71
N HIS A 49 -1.32 0.84 3.11
CA HIS A 49 0.03 1.29 2.85
C HIS A 49 0.13 2.81 2.80
N HIS A 50 1.35 3.30 3.01
CA HIS A 50 1.74 4.62 2.52
C HIS A 50 2.26 4.47 1.10
N ASP A 51 2.08 5.50 0.28
CA ASP A 51 2.73 5.53 -1.02
C ASP A 51 4.25 5.71 -0.88
N GLY A 52 5.02 5.01 -1.72
CA GLY A 52 6.41 5.37 -2.00
C GLY A 52 7.48 4.90 -1.00
N GLY A 53 7.28 3.80 -0.25
CA GLY A 53 8.31 3.30 0.69
C GLY A 53 8.56 1.79 0.63
N PHE A 54 8.77 1.27 -0.57
CA PHE A 54 8.89 -0.17 -0.81
C PHE A 54 10.33 -0.67 -0.97
N SER A 55 11.33 0.21 -1.06
CA SER A 55 12.74 -0.18 -1.17
C SER A 55 13.69 0.88 -0.62
N SER A 56 14.92 0.46 -0.32
CA SER A 56 16.05 1.30 0.11
C SER A 56 16.51 2.28 -0.99
N SER A 57 16.28 1.89 -2.23
CA SER A 57 16.56 2.62 -3.47
C SER A 57 15.41 3.52 -3.91
N ALA A 58 14.21 3.36 -3.32
CA ALA A 58 13.08 4.20 -3.65
C ALA A 58 13.36 5.66 -3.24
N PRO A 59 12.89 6.64 -4.04
CA PRO A 59 12.89 8.03 -3.61
C PRO A 59 12.10 8.17 -2.30
N GLN A 60 12.36 9.26 -1.57
CA GLN A 60 11.60 9.54 -0.34
C GLN A 60 10.08 9.46 -0.61
N PRO A 61 9.29 8.91 0.32
CA PRO A 61 7.84 8.93 0.19
C PRO A 61 7.33 10.35 -0.10
N PRO A 62 6.34 10.51 -0.99
CA PRO A 62 5.73 11.82 -1.21
C PRO A 62 5.08 12.31 0.09
N ALA A 63 5.11 13.62 0.32
CA ALA A 63 4.52 14.23 1.50
C ALA A 63 3.01 14.41 1.33
N LEU A 64 2.59 14.80 0.13
CA LEU A 64 1.18 14.98 -0.22
C LEU A 64 0.88 14.15 -1.47
N VAL A 65 -0.27 13.50 -1.49
CA VAL A 65 -0.77 12.82 -2.67
C VAL A 65 -2.17 13.32 -2.97
N SER A 66 -2.46 13.53 -4.25
CA SER A 66 -3.82 13.75 -4.72
C SER A 66 -4.26 12.60 -5.63
N MET A 67 -5.51 12.17 -5.50
CA MET A 67 -6.14 11.24 -6.41
C MET A 67 -7.39 11.89 -7.01
N TYR A 68 -7.50 11.86 -8.33
CA TYR A 68 -8.64 12.32 -9.11
C TYR A 68 -9.32 11.11 -9.74
N CYS A 69 -10.65 11.05 -9.66
CA CYS A 69 -11.45 9.98 -10.25
C CYS A 69 -11.97 10.41 -11.63
N GLU A 70 -11.49 9.74 -12.68
CA GLU A 70 -12.04 9.90 -14.03
C GLU A 70 -13.26 8.98 -14.20
N GLU A 71 -13.13 7.72 -13.80
CA GLU A 71 -14.23 6.75 -13.83
C GLU A 71 -14.23 5.90 -12.56
N ALA A 72 -15.39 5.79 -11.92
CA ALA A 72 -15.64 4.90 -10.79
C ALA A 72 -16.49 3.68 -11.23
N PRO A 73 -16.29 2.49 -10.63
CA PRO A 73 -17.18 1.36 -10.85
C PRO A 73 -18.61 1.68 -10.43
N SER A 74 -19.57 1.52 -11.34
CA SER A 74 -21.00 1.76 -11.05
C SER A 74 -21.74 0.52 -10.53
N LYS A 75 -21.10 -0.65 -10.64
CA LYS A 75 -21.66 -1.96 -10.28
C LYS A 75 -20.58 -2.81 -9.62
N GLY A 76 -21.00 -3.83 -8.89
CA GLY A 76 -20.11 -4.80 -8.29
C GLY A 76 -20.77 -5.48 -7.11
N THR A 77 -20.08 -6.45 -6.53
CA THR A 77 -20.46 -6.99 -5.23
C THR A 77 -19.67 -6.21 -4.18
N PRO A 78 -20.30 -5.37 -3.33
CA PRO A 78 -19.60 -4.68 -2.25
C PRO A 78 -18.82 -5.70 -1.42
N PRO A 79 -17.48 -5.58 -1.30
CA PRO A 79 -16.75 -6.40 -0.36
C PRO A 79 -17.23 -6.05 1.05
N ALA A 80 -17.65 -7.07 1.80
CA ALA A 80 -17.96 -6.97 3.21
C ALA A 80 -16.73 -7.41 4.01
N PHE A 81 -16.08 -6.45 4.66
CA PHE A 81 -14.90 -6.70 5.49
C PHE A 81 -15.33 -7.04 6.91
N LEU A 82 -15.01 -8.24 7.42
CA LEU A 82 -15.22 -8.63 8.83
C LEU A 82 -14.40 -7.74 9.78
N TRP A 83 -14.97 -6.61 10.16
CA TRP A 83 -14.33 -5.52 10.89
C TRP A 83 -14.17 -5.80 12.40
N HIS A 84 -15.13 -6.45 13.05
CA HIS A 84 -15.05 -6.77 14.48
C HIS A 84 -15.39 -8.26 14.74
N PRO A 85 -14.39 -9.12 14.81
CA PRO A 85 -14.54 -10.58 14.88
C PRO A 85 -15.30 -11.07 16.10
N PRO A 86 -15.07 -10.55 17.32
CA PRO A 86 -15.86 -10.95 18.48
C PRO A 86 -17.36 -10.68 18.31
N THR A 87 -17.75 -9.74 17.44
CA THR A 87 -19.16 -9.40 17.18
C THR A 87 -19.61 -9.73 15.77
N ALA A 88 -18.76 -10.39 14.96
CA ALA A 88 -18.97 -10.64 13.54
C ALA A 88 -19.47 -9.41 12.75
N THR A 89 -19.01 -8.21 13.11
CA THR A 89 -19.47 -6.98 12.45
C THR A 89 -18.75 -6.79 11.14
N HIS A 90 -19.49 -6.53 10.07
CA HIS A 90 -18.95 -6.26 8.75
C HIS A 90 -19.00 -4.76 8.41
N LEU A 91 -17.99 -4.30 7.67
CA LEU A 91 -17.99 -3.02 6.97
C LEU A 91 -18.24 -3.28 5.49
N ASP A 92 -19.38 -2.84 5.00
CA ASP A 92 -19.71 -2.88 3.57
C ASP A 92 -19.02 -1.71 2.87
N CYS A 93 -18.14 -2.04 1.92
CA CYS A 93 -17.45 -1.02 1.14
C CYS A 93 -17.97 -1.00 -0.30
N PRO A 94 -18.28 0.16 -0.88
CA PRO A 94 -18.62 0.26 -2.30
C PRO A 94 -17.49 -0.28 -3.19
N PRO A 95 -17.81 -0.95 -4.31
CA PRO A 95 -16.78 -1.44 -5.24
C PRO A 95 -15.93 -0.30 -5.80
N GLY A 96 -14.61 -0.42 -5.67
CA GLY A 96 -13.67 0.61 -6.14
C GLY A 96 -13.44 1.76 -5.15
N ALA A 97 -14.06 1.71 -3.97
CA ALA A 97 -13.84 2.68 -2.90
C ALA A 97 -12.38 2.66 -2.40
N THR A 98 -12.00 3.72 -1.67
CA THR A 98 -10.71 3.78 -0.98
C THR A 98 -10.92 4.08 0.49
N MET A 99 -10.28 3.26 1.32
CA MET A 99 -10.29 3.37 2.77
C MET A 99 -9.04 4.13 3.22
N PHE A 100 -9.19 5.00 4.21
CA PHE A 100 -8.11 5.82 4.76
C PHE A 100 -8.18 5.81 6.28
N PHE A 101 -7.02 5.76 6.94
CA PHE A 101 -6.93 6.09 8.36
C PHE A 101 -5.64 6.85 8.67
N SER A 102 -5.67 7.59 9.78
CA SER A 102 -4.49 8.32 10.23
C SER A 102 -3.62 7.46 11.16
N THR A 103 -2.34 7.32 10.82
CA THR A 103 -1.36 6.64 11.68
C THR A 103 -0.96 7.48 12.90
N ARG A 104 -1.26 8.79 12.90
CA ARG A 104 -1.18 9.62 14.10
C ARG A 104 -2.26 9.25 15.10
N VAL A 105 -3.49 9.03 14.64
CA VAL A 105 -4.59 8.55 15.50
C VAL A 105 -4.28 7.17 16.05
N ALA A 106 -3.61 6.30 15.29
CA ALA A 106 -3.15 5.00 15.78
C ALA A 106 -2.32 5.11 17.07
N LEU A 107 -1.33 6.02 17.12
CA LEU A 107 -0.54 6.26 18.34
C LEU A 107 -1.36 6.82 19.51
N GLN A 108 -2.41 7.60 19.23
CA GLN A 108 -3.28 8.17 20.26
C GLN A 108 -4.21 7.12 20.89
N LEU A 109 -4.62 6.13 20.09
CA LEU A 109 -5.53 5.07 20.51
C LEU A 109 -4.82 3.84 21.09
N ALA A 110 -3.55 3.65 20.74
CA ALA A 110 -2.77 2.52 21.23
C ALA A 110 -2.67 2.55 22.77
N PRO A 111 -2.66 1.37 23.43
CA PRO A 111 -2.34 1.27 24.85
C PRO A 111 -1.03 1.99 25.18
N VAL A 112 -0.95 2.60 26.37
CA VAL A 112 0.19 3.45 26.77
C VAL A 112 1.52 2.72 26.66
N ASP A 113 1.57 1.44 27.04
CA ASP A 113 2.74 0.57 26.91
C ASP A 113 3.12 0.31 25.45
N VAL A 114 2.12 0.09 24.58
CA VAL A 114 2.32 -0.12 23.14
C VAL A 114 2.86 1.15 22.49
N ALA A 115 2.27 2.31 22.77
CA ALA A 115 2.72 3.58 22.24
C ALA A 115 4.14 3.94 22.73
N ALA A 116 4.45 3.68 24.01
CA ALA A 116 5.80 3.88 24.55
C ALA A 116 6.81 2.97 23.86
N ARG A 117 6.49 1.68 23.73
CA ARG A 117 7.33 0.70 23.05
C ARG A 117 7.57 1.06 21.59
N ALA A 118 6.55 1.54 20.87
CA ALA A 118 6.66 1.91 19.46
C ALA A 118 7.77 2.96 19.20
N ARG A 119 8.01 3.87 20.16
CA ARG A 119 9.09 4.89 20.06
C ARG A 119 10.49 4.30 20.18
N CYS A 120 10.61 3.08 20.70
CA CYS A 120 11.84 2.32 20.84
C CYS A 120 12.03 1.29 19.70
N LEU A 121 11.16 1.30 18.68
CA LEU A 121 11.21 0.38 17.55
C LEU A 121 11.67 1.05 16.26
N ARG A 122 12.31 0.25 15.41
CA ARG A 122 12.55 0.60 14.00
C ARG A 122 12.06 -0.51 13.08
N CYS A 123 11.62 -0.12 11.91
CA CYS A 123 11.22 -1.03 10.85
C CYS A 123 12.44 -1.45 10.05
N CYS A 124 12.53 -2.75 9.73
CA CYS A 124 13.57 -3.33 8.90
C CYS A 124 12.94 -3.91 7.64
N TYR A 125 13.52 -3.61 6.51
CA TYR A 125 12.99 -4.01 5.21
C TYR A 125 14.09 -4.60 4.35
N LYS A 126 13.73 -5.65 3.62
CA LYS A 126 14.57 -6.28 2.59
C LYS A 126 14.10 -5.79 1.22
N GLU A 127 15.04 -5.45 0.35
CA GLU A 127 14.75 -4.99 -1.00
C GLU A 127 13.89 -6.02 -1.77
N GLY A 128 12.96 -5.54 -2.60
CA GLY A 128 12.18 -6.39 -3.48
C GLY A 128 11.11 -7.25 -2.80
N PHE A 129 10.53 -6.82 -1.66
CA PHE A 129 9.45 -7.56 -0.99
C PHE A 129 9.89 -8.96 -0.52
N GLY A 130 11.06 -9.04 0.12
CA GLY A 130 11.74 -10.30 0.45
C GLY A 130 10.84 -11.40 1.00
N ARG A 131 9.99 -11.10 2.00
CA ARG A 131 9.07 -12.09 2.59
C ARG A 131 8.00 -12.60 1.62
N ILE A 132 7.40 -11.71 0.82
CA ILE A 132 6.41 -12.12 -0.21
C ILE A 132 7.03 -13.07 -1.23
N ARG A 133 8.27 -12.82 -1.64
CA ARG A 133 8.97 -13.68 -2.62
C ARG A 133 9.17 -15.10 -2.12
N ILE A 134 9.34 -15.29 -0.82
CA ILE A 134 9.48 -16.62 -0.19
C ILE A 134 8.14 -17.19 0.31
N GLY A 135 7.03 -16.55 -0.05
CA GLY A 135 5.68 -17.00 0.33
C GLY A 135 5.34 -16.76 1.81
N GLU A 136 6.13 -15.96 2.52
CA GLU A 136 5.82 -15.52 3.86
C GLU A 136 5.04 -14.21 3.81
N TYR A 137 3.78 -14.27 4.22
CA TYR A 137 2.91 -13.12 4.17
C TYR A 137 2.66 -12.58 5.57
N PRO A 138 2.48 -11.26 5.70
CA PRO A 138 1.96 -10.64 6.92
C PRO A 138 0.69 -11.37 7.37
N ILE A 139 0.73 -11.98 8.55
CA ILE A 139 -0.46 -12.46 9.26
C ILE A 139 -0.95 -11.25 10.06
N LEU A 140 -1.46 -10.25 9.36
CA LEU A 140 -2.22 -9.20 10.03
C LEU A 140 -3.62 -9.73 10.24
N SER A 141 -4.14 -9.44 11.43
CA SER A 141 -5.33 -10.08 11.91
C SER A 141 -6.55 -9.54 11.18
N GLU A 142 -7.72 -9.83 11.72
CA GLU A 142 -9.03 -9.55 11.16
C GLU A 142 -9.33 -8.06 10.87
N SER A 143 -8.36 -7.14 11.07
CA SER A 143 -8.42 -5.71 10.75
C SER A 143 -8.08 -5.35 9.29
N PHE A 144 -7.70 -6.31 8.45
CA PHE A 144 -7.37 -6.12 7.01
C PHE A 144 -6.20 -5.17 6.72
N LEU A 145 -5.29 -4.96 7.68
CA LEU A 145 -4.06 -4.20 7.45
C LEU A 145 -3.21 -4.79 6.30
N THR A 146 -3.35 -6.09 6.04
CA THR A 146 -2.91 -6.84 4.84
C THR A 146 -3.78 -8.10 4.64
N PRO A 147 -3.76 -8.78 3.48
CA PRO A 147 -4.48 -10.05 3.28
C PRO A 147 -4.23 -11.08 4.38
N LEU A 148 -5.31 -11.57 5.00
CA LEU A 148 -5.35 -12.87 5.68
C LEU A 148 -5.05 -13.95 4.66
N HIS A 149 -3.81 -14.44 4.61
CA HIS A 149 -3.31 -15.42 3.64
C HIS A 149 -3.66 -15.05 2.20
N PRO A 150 -2.73 -14.50 1.39
CA PRO A 150 -3.06 -14.29 -0.01
C PRO A 150 -3.47 -15.65 -0.58
N PRO A 151 -4.52 -15.66 -1.41
CA PRO A 151 -5.00 -16.91 -1.98
C PRO A 151 -3.84 -17.59 -2.69
N SER A 152 -3.84 -18.93 -2.75
CA SER A 152 -2.78 -19.65 -3.46
C SER A 152 -2.54 -19.00 -4.83
N ALA A 153 -1.26 -18.77 -5.16
CA ALA A 153 -0.90 -18.29 -6.49
C ALA A 153 -1.62 -19.18 -7.53
N PRO A 154 -2.16 -18.61 -8.63
CA PRO A 154 -2.92 -19.39 -9.60
C PRO A 154 -2.12 -20.63 -10.04
N ILE A 155 -2.71 -21.82 -9.93
CA ILE A 155 -2.07 -23.13 -10.18
C ILE A 155 -1.91 -23.42 -11.69
N ASP A 156 -1.71 -22.38 -12.52
CA ASP A 156 -1.58 -22.48 -13.98
C ASP A 156 -2.92 -22.73 -14.72
N GLU A 157 -3.55 -21.63 -15.16
CA GLU A 157 -4.53 -21.66 -16.26
C GLU A 157 -4.00 -20.80 -17.41
N ARG A 158 -3.26 -21.46 -18.32
CA ARG A 158 -3.03 -21.06 -19.71
C ARG A 158 -2.57 -19.61 -19.94
N ALA A 159 -1.25 -19.43 -20.00
CA ALA A 159 -0.56 -18.82 -21.15
C ALA A 159 -1.20 -17.57 -21.84
N SER A 160 -1.80 -16.65 -21.10
CA SER A 160 -2.20 -15.33 -21.61
C SER A 160 -2.04 -14.21 -20.59
N HIS A 161 -2.15 -14.50 -19.29
CA HIS A 161 -1.58 -13.65 -18.27
C HIS A 161 -0.11 -14.02 -18.14
N ARG A 162 0.78 -13.21 -18.73
CA ARG A 162 2.22 -13.33 -18.51
C ARG A 162 2.43 -13.42 -17.01
N SER A 163 2.82 -14.59 -16.55
CA SER A 163 3.39 -14.77 -15.23
C SER A 163 4.45 -13.67 -15.05
N ILE A 164 4.20 -12.73 -14.16
CA ILE A 164 5.13 -11.68 -13.75
C ILE A 164 6.18 -12.36 -12.83
N THR A 165 6.78 -13.45 -13.32
CA THR A 165 7.93 -14.12 -12.71
C THR A 165 9.23 -13.78 -13.43
N LYS A 166 9.15 -13.07 -14.57
CA LYS A 166 10.25 -12.23 -15.07
C LYS A 166 10.00 -10.82 -14.57
N PHE A 167 10.57 -10.49 -13.42
CA PHE A 167 10.57 -9.13 -12.93
C PHE A 167 11.40 -8.26 -13.89
N GLU A 168 10.77 -7.32 -14.58
CA GLU A 168 11.30 -5.96 -14.49
C GLU A 168 11.21 -5.59 -12.99
N SER A 169 12.20 -4.87 -12.42
CA SER A 169 12.17 -4.54 -10.99
C SER A 169 10.76 -4.05 -10.62
N PHE A 170 10.24 -4.44 -9.46
CA PHE A 170 8.93 -3.95 -9.01
C PHE A 170 8.88 -2.41 -9.07
N GLU A 171 10.02 -1.74 -8.91
CA GLU A 171 10.16 -0.30 -9.11
C GLU A 171 9.78 0.15 -10.53
N THR A 172 10.15 -0.61 -11.55
CA THR A 172 9.68 -0.39 -12.93
C THR A 172 8.15 -0.54 -13.03
N LEU A 173 7.58 -1.58 -12.41
CA LEU A 173 6.14 -1.88 -12.48
C LEU A 173 5.26 -0.96 -11.62
N ALA A 174 5.77 -0.49 -10.49
CA ALA A 174 5.05 0.35 -9.53
C ALA A 174 5.31 1.85 -9.73
N PHE A 175 6.48 2.22 -10.27
CA PHE A 175 6.92 3.61 -10.38
C PHE A 175 7.37 4.02 -11.80
N GLY A 176 7.30 3.13 -12.79
CA GLY A 176 7.57 3.48 -14.19
C GLY A 176 9.02 3.86 -14.50
N GLN A 177 9.98 3.61 -13.59
CA GLN A 177 11.39 3.91 -13.79
C GLN A 177 12.30 2.72 -13.48
N GLY A 178 13.21 2.41 -14.42
CA GLY A 178 14.53 1.85 -14.14
C GLY A 178 14.74 0.35 -14.41
N GLY A 179 15.48 0.05 -15.49
CA GLY A 179 16.12 -1.26 -15.69
C GLY A 179 17.11 -1.57 -14.56
N GLY A 180 16.63 -2.25 -13.52
CA GLY A 180 17.44 -2.75 -12.41
C GLY A 180 17.84 -4.21 -12.64
N VAL A 181 19.13 -4.50 -12.44
CA VAL A 181 19.69 -5.85 -12.40
C VAL A 181 19.09 -6.60 -11.20
N GLU A 182 18.69 -7.86 -11.36
CA GLU A 182 18.29 -8.74 -10.26
C GLU A 182 19.41 -8.78 -9.21
N ALA A 183 19.28 -8.02 -8.13
CA ALA A 183 20.15 -8.15 -6.98
C ALA A 183 19.85 -9.49 -6.29
N ASP A 184 20.90 -10.27 -6.02
CA ASP A 184 20.81 -11.49 -5.23
C ASP A 184 20.27 -11.14 -3.83
N THR A 185 19.01 -11.51 -3.60
CA THR A 185 18.24 -11.02 -2.46
C THR A 185 18.87 -11.36 -1.12
N ASP A 186 19.65 -12.44 -1.01
CA ASP A 186 20.26 -12.84 0.26
C ASP A 186 21.44 -11.97 0.69
N THR A 187 21.93 -11.09 -0.18
CA THR A 187 23.00 -10.14 0.12
C THR A 187 22.53 -8.67 0.11
N ALA A 188 21.27 -8.42 -0.24
CA ALA A 188 20.73 -7.07 -0.32
C ALA A 188 20.73 -6.40 1.07
N PRO A 189 21.23 -5.16 1.20
CA PRO A 189 21.32 -4.48 2.48
C PRO A 189 19.92 -4.19 3.03
N PHE A 190 19.74 -4.39 4.34
CA PHE A 190 18.54 -3.92 5.03
C PHE A 190 18.52 -2.41 5.11
N PHE A 191 17.35 -1.82 4.88
CA PHE A 191 17.10 -0.43 5.22
C PHE A 191 16.22 -0.32 6.45
N HIS A 192 16.48 0.75 7.21
CA HIS A 192 15.92 0.95 8.53
C HIS A 192 15.37 2.37 8.64
N HIS A 193 14.20 2.51 9.24
CA HIS A 193 13.72 3.80 9.75
C HIS A 193 12.99 3.60 11.07
N ARG A 194 12.95 4.65 11.90
CA ARG A 194 12.16 4.61 13.14
C ARG A 194 10.69 4.35 12.81
N LEU A 195 10.03 3.53 13.63
CA LEU A 195 8.61 3.24 13.48
C LEU A 195 7.77 4.49 13.75
N VAL A 196 8.14 5.26 14.79
CA VAL A 196 7.55 6.56 15.10
C VAL A 196 8.44 7.67 14.55
N GLN A 197 7.83 8.56 13.76
CA GLN A 197 8.46 9.76 13.21
C GLN A 197 7.71 11.00 13.67
N CYS A 198 8.32 12.17 13.49
CA CYS A 198 7.72 13.46 13.83
C CYS A 198 7.62 14.34 12.60
N ASP A 199 6.52 15.06 12.46
CA ASP A 199 6.39 16.07 11.42
C ASP A 199 7.13 17.37 11.80
N THR A 200 7.08 18.37 10.92
CA THR A 200 7.72 19.68 11.14
C THR A 200 7.18 20.45 12.35
N ARG A 201 6.05 20.02 12.92
CA ARG A 201 5.44 20.59 14.12
C ARG A 201 5.69 19.73 15.36
N GLY A 202 6.51 18.68 15.25
CA GLY A 202 6.80 17.75 16.34
C GLY A 202 5.67 16.78 16.65
N ARG A 203 4.67 16.64 15.77
CA ARG A 203 3.56 15.70 15.96
C ARG A 203 4.02 14.31 15.53
N GLU A 204 3.82 13.34 16.40
CA GLU A 204 4.21 11.95 16.14
C GLU A 204 3.21 11.22 15.24
N TYR A 205 3.71 10.37 14.37
CA TYR A 205 2.95 9.46 13.53
C TYR A 205 3.72 8.15 13.31
N VAL A 206 2.99 7.08 12.96
CA VAL A 206 3.61 5.78 12.61
C VAL A 206 3.88 5.76 11.11
N VAL A 207 5.06 5.29 10.73
CA VAL A 207 5.38 4.90 9.36
C VAL A 207 5.72 3.42 9.38
N VAL A 208 4.99 2.63 8.61
CA VAL A 208 5.32 1.22 8.38
C VAL A 208 4.70 0.75 7.07
N HIS A 209 5.50 0.11 6.23
CA HIS A 209 5.03 -0.52 4.99
C HIS A 209 4.84 -2.01 5.25
N THR A 210 3.68 -2.37 5.78
CA THR A 210 3.36 -3.73 6.27
C THR A 210 3.70 -4.85 5.29
N VAL A 211 3.48 -4.60 4.00
CA VAL A 211 3.75 -5.55 2.91
C VAL A 211 5.23 -5.73 2.59
N CYS A 212 6.06 -4.73 2.88
CA CYS A 212 7.52 -4.82 2.68
C CYS A 212 8.27 -5.16 3.97
N LEU A 213 7.61 -5.03 5.12
CA LEU A 213 8.23 -5.19 6.43
C LEU A 213 8.82 -6.59 6.55
N ASP A 214 10.12 -6.65 6.86
CA ASP A 214 10.76 -7.91 7.19
C ASP A 214 10.59 -8.19 8.69
N HIS A 215 10.95 -7.25 9.55
CA HIS A 215 10.72 -7.35 10.99
C HIS A 215 10.85 -5.99 11.65
N LEU A 216 10.45 -5.91 12.92
CA LEU A 216 10.77 -4.79 13.79
C LEU A 216 12.01 -5.13 14.60
N GLU A 217 12.82 -4.12 14.89
CA GLU A 217 13.91 -4.22 15.86
C GLU A 217 13.63 -3.32 17.06
N GLU A 218 14.00 -3.78 18.25
CA GLU A 218 13.82 -3.08 19.51
C GLU A 218 15.16 -2.74 20.15
N LEU A 219 15.29 -1.50 20.63
CA LEU A 219 16.48 -1.07 21.35
C LEU A 219 16.51 -1.69 22.75
N THR A 220 17.43 -2.62 22.98
CA THR A 220 17.66 -3.29 24.27
C THR A 220 19.06 -2.93 24.77
N GLY A 221 19.14 -2.02 25.75
CA GLY A 221 20.40 -1.38 26.12
C GLY A 221 20.93 -0.55 24.94
N ASP A 222 22.13 -0.89 24.46
CA ASP A 222 22.79 -0.16 23.36
C ASP A 222 22.70 -0.91 22.01
N LYS A 223 21.88 -1.97 21.93
CA LYS A 223 21.79 -2.83 20.73
C LYS A 223 20.36 -2.92 20.23
N TRP A 224 20.22 -2.87 18.90
CA TRP A 224 18.99 -3.21 18.22
C TRP A 224 18.88 -4.73 18.12
N MET A 225 17.79 -5.28 18.63
CA MET A 225 17.52 -6.71 18.65
C MET A 225 16.29 -6.99 17.78
N PRO A 226 16.37 -7.94 16.83
CA PRO A 226 15.23 -8.27 15.99
C PRO A 226 14.14 -8.94 16.81
N LEU A 227 12.90 -8.49 16.61
CA LEU A 227 11.72 -9.24 17.00
C LEU A 227 11.52 -10.38 15.99
N SER A 228 10.92 -11.49 16.45
CA SER A 228 10.46 -12.51 15.51
C SER A 228 9.43 -11.93 14.55
N TRP A 229 9.24 -12.59 13.40
CA TRP A 229 8.22 -12.16 12.44
C TRP A 229 6.83 -12.08 13.08
N ALA A 230 6.41 -13.14 13.78
CA ALA A 230 5.14 -13.19 14.49
C ALA A 230 5.00 -12.05 15.52
N ALA A 231 6.05 -11.76 16.30
CA ALA A 231 6.03 -10.67 17.27
C ALA A 231 5.97 -9.29 16.62
N SER A 232 6.63 -9.12 15.45
CA SER A 232 6.55 -7.89 14.66
C SER A 232 5.13 -7.65 14.16
N GLN A 233 4.50 -8.69 13.63
CA GLN A 233 3.12 -8.64 13.12
C GLN A 233 2.11 -8.35 14.23
N GLU A 234 2.18 -9.09 15.34
CA GLU A 234 1.32 -8.86 16.51
C GLU A 234 1.45 -7.42 17.03
N PHE A 235 2.67 -6.87 17.04
CA PHE A 235 2.88 -5.50 17.49
C PHE A 235 2.28 -4.47 16.53
N VAL A 236 2.52 -4.61 15.22
CA VAL A 236 1.93 -3.71 14.19
C VAL A 236 0.42 -3.74 14.25
N GLU A 237 -0.17 -4.93 14.39
CA GLU A 237 -1.60 -5.12 14.53
C GLU A 237 -2.16 -4.37 15.75
N ARG A 238 -1.59 -4.62 16.94
CA ARG A 238 -2.01 -3.94 18.18
C ARG A 238 -1.86 -2.42 18.12
N LEU A 239 -0.90 -1.93 17.35
CA LEU A 239 -0.64 -0.49 17.17
C LEU A 239 -1.61 0.17 16.19
N LEU A 240 -1.82 -0.43 15.01
CA LEU A 240 -2.56 0.21 13.91
C LEU A 240 -4.04 -0.14 13.86
N ALA A 241 -4.42 -1.36 14.24
CA ALA A 241 -5.79 -1.86 14.08
C ALA A 241 -6.85 -0.93 14.71
N PRO A 242 -6.64 -0.33 15.91
CA PRO A 242 -7.63 0.56 16.50
C PRO A 242 -7.95 1.81 15.67
N ALA A 243 -7.04 2.28 14.81
CA ALA A 243 -7.27 3.41 13.91
C ALA A 243 -7.74 2.99 12.52
N ALA A 244 -7.41 1.78 12.06
CA ALA A 244 -7.86 1.21 10.79
C ALA A 244 -9.34 0.78 10.81
N SER A 245 -10.15 1.47 11.61
CA SER A 245 -11.31 1.00 12.33
C SER A 245 -12.37 2.09 12.43
N PRO A 246 -13.65 1.86 12.14
CA PRO A 246 -14.70 2.79 12.53
C PRO A 246 -14.64 3.14 14.03
N PRO A 247 -14.79 4.42 14.41
CA PRO A 247 -15.15 5.56 13.56
C PRO A 247 -13.95 6.29 12.91
N TYR A 248 -12.73 5.81 13.08
CA TYR A 248 -11.49 6.44 12.60
C TYR A 248 -11.12 6.10 11.16
N LEU A 249 -11.71 5.03 10.62
CA LEU A 249 -11.61 4.67 9.21
C LEU A 249 -12.56 5.53 8.37
N GLN A 250 -12.00 6.22 7.40
CA GLN A 250 -12.77 6.96 6.39
C GLN A 250 -12.86 6.15 5.12
N LEU A 251 -14.05 6.11 4.53
CA LEU A 251 -14.33 5.44 3.28
C LEU A 251 -14.75 6.48 2.25
N ILE A 252 -14.07 6.49 1.12
CA ILE A 252 -14.40 7.33 -0.03
C ILE A 252 -15.04 6.45 -1.10
N ASP A 253 -16.33 6.65 -1.31
CA ASP A 253 -17.10 6.10 -2.42
C ASP A 253 -17.00 7.05 -3.62
N TRP A 254 -16.02 6.78 -4.49
CA TRP A 254 -15.64 7.67 -5.57
C TRP A 254 -16.76 7.92 -6.57
N GLN A 255 -16.91 9.17 -6.97
CA GLN A 255 -17.66 9.61 -8.14
C GLN A 255 -16.71 10.24 -9.17
N ALA A 256 -17.07 10.16 -10.45
CA ALA A 256 -16.32 10.84 -11.49
C ALA A 256 -16.27 12.35 -11.21
N GLY A 257 -15.08 12.94 -11.30
CA GLY A 257 -14.83 14.34 -10.95
C GLY A 257 -14.32 14.56 -9.52
N ASP A 258 -14.42 13.56 -8.63
CA ASP A 258 -13.93 13.68 -7.26
C ASP A 258 -12.41 13.85 -7.20
N VAL A 259 -11.95 14.67 -6.26
CA VAL A 259 -10.54 14.84 -5.92
C VAL A 259 -10.37 14.68 -4.42
N VAL A 260 -9.47 13.77 -4.01
CA VAL A 260 -9.05 13.65 -2.61
C VAL A 260 -7.56 13.95 -2.52
N LEU A 261 -7.19 14.76 -1.53
CA LEU A 261 -5.80 15.02 -1.17
C LEU A 261 -5.57 14.53 0.25
N TRP A 262 -4.43 13.88 0.49
CA TRP A 262 -4.05 13.43 1.83
C TRP A 262 -2.56 13.60 2.09
N ASP A 263 -2.25 13.78 3.38
CA ASP A 263 -0.89 13.78 3.91
C ASP A 263 -0.39 12.33 3.98
N ASN A 264 0.42 11.94 3.00
CA ASN A 264 0.87 10.57 2.83
C ASN A 264 1.86 10.13 3.93
N LEU A 265 2.44 11.06 4.68
CA LEU A 265 3.34 10.71 5.79
C LEU A 265 2.59 10.08 6.97
N GLN A 266 1.36 10.53 7.22
CA GLN A 266 0.57 10.14 8.39
C GLN A 266 -0.76 9.44 8.05
N THR A 267 -0.95 9.05 6.79
CA THR A 267 -2.15 8.38 6.32
C THR A 267 -1.77 7.10 5.60
N GLN A 268 -2.37 5.99 6.04
CA GLN A 268 -2.40 4.78 5.25
C GLN A 268 -3.73 4.67 4.54
N HIS A 269 -3.70 4.05 3.38
CA HIS A 269 -4.88 3.85 2.57
C HIS A 269 -4.88 2.49 1.89
N SER A 270 -6.06 2.05 1.47
CA SER A 270 -6.29 0.75 0.86
C SER A 270 -7.46 0.86 -0.12
N VAL A 271 -7.27 0.37 -1.34
CA VAL A 271 -8.37 0.22 -2.30
C VAL A 271 -9.14 -1.05 -1.98
N THR A 272 -10.46 -1.04 -2.18
CA THR A 272 -11.24 -2.28 -2.11
C THR A 272 -10.76 -3.30 -3.16
N PRO A 273 -10.82 -4.62 -2.88
CA PRO A 273 -10.44 -5.67 -3.82
C PRO A 273 -10.96 -5.44 -5.23
N THR A 274 -10.07 -5.50 -6.21
CA THR A 274 -10.40 -5.20 -7.61
C THR A 274 -11.40 -6.21 -8.20
N ASP A 275 -11.37 -7.47 -7.73
CA ASP A 275 -12.32 -8.53 -8.14
C ASP A 275 -13.78 -8.18 -7.80
N ALA A 276 -14.02 -7.27 -6.84
CA ALA A 276 -15.37 -6.82 -6.49
C ALA A 276 -16.14 -6.21 -7.67
N TYR A 277 -15.43 -5.63 -8.65
CA TYR A 277 -16.04 -4.95 -9.80
C TYR A 277 -15.53 -5.46 -11.16
N VAL A 278 -14.31 -5.98 -11.24
CA VAL A 278 -13.73 -6.49 -12.51
C VAL A 278 -14.50 -7.68 -13.06
N VAL A 279 -14.94 -8.61 -12.21
CA VAL A 279 -15.74 -9.78 -12.64
C VAL A 279 -17.08 -9.39 -13.28
N LYS A 280 -17.48 -8.12 -13.16
CA LYS A 280 -18.66 -7.52 -13.77
C LYS A 280 -18.32 -6.62 -14.97
N GLY A 281 -17.09 -6.67 -15.47
CA GLY A 281 -16.61 -5.87 -16.58
C GLY A 281 -16.57 -4.36 -16.30
N GLN A 282 -16.47 -3.96 -15.03
CA GLN A 282 -16.43 -2.54 -14.65
C GLN A 282 -15.01 -1.99 -14.74
N ARG A 283 -14.92 -0.70 -15.07
CA ARG A 283 -13.68 0.06 -15.15
C ARG A 283 -13.51 0.91 -13.89
N ARG A 284 -12.25 1.23 -13.59
CA ARG A 284 -11.86 2.24 -12.60
C ARG A 284 -10.67 2.98 -13.17
N LEU A 285 -10.83 4.27 -13.42
CA LEU A 285 -9.77 5.13 -13.97
C LEU A 285 -9.46 6.22 -12.95
N MET A 286 -8.26 6.17 -12.38
CA MET A 286 -7.79 7.16 -11.41
C MET A 286 -6.49 7.80 -11.87
N THR A 287 -6.39 9.09 -11.65
CA THR A 287 -5.14 9.83 -11.78
C THR A 287 -4.57 10.08 -10.39
N ARG A 288 -3.29 9.82 -10.17
CA ARG A 288 -2.61 10.09 -8.91
C ARG A 288 -1.44 11.02 -9.14
N THR A 289 -1.36 12.10 -8.37
CA THR A 289 -0.23 13.02 -8.37
C THR A 289 0.51 12.93 -7.04
N ALA A 290 1.80 12.62 -7.10
CA ALA A 290 2.67 12.52 -5.93
C ALA A 290 3.51 13.78 -5.77
N MET A 291 3.35 14.49 -4.66
CA MET A 291 4.09 15.71 -4.37
C MET A 291 5.18 15.41 -3.35
N MET A 292 6.42 15.52 -3.81
CA MET A 292 7.59 15.31 -2.96
C MET A 292 7.62 16.36 -1.84
N PRO A 293 8.09 16.02 -0.63
CA PRO A 293 8.41 17.05 0.35
C PRO A 293 9.33 18.07 -0.33
N ALA A 294 9.08 19.36 -0.08
CA ALA A 294 10.07 20.37 -0.40
C ALA A 294 11.33 19.92 0.35
N MET A 295 12.34 19.46 -0.39
CA MET A 295 13.65 19.19 0.19
C MET A 295 13.98 20.46 0.96
N ALA A 296 14.00 20.36 2.28
CA ALA A 296 14.75 21.34 3.03
C ALA A 296 16.15 21.17 2.43
N VAL A 297 16.56 22.12 1.60
CA VAL A 297 17.93 22.30 1.15
C VAL A 297 18.69 22.61 2.43
N LEU A 298 18.94 21.56 3.21
CA LEU A 298 19.74 21.57 4.41
C LEU A 298 20.98 20.77 4.02
N SER A 299 21.87 21.56 3.41
CA SER A 299 23.32 21.44 3.51
C SER A 299 23.78 20.98 4.88
#